data_AF-A0AA40BJA7-F1
#
_entry.id   AF-A0AA40BJA7-F1
#
_cell.length_a   1.000
_cell.length_b   1.000
_cell.length_c   1.000
_cell.angle_alpha   90.00
_cell.angle_beta   90.00
_cell.angle_gamma   90.00
#
_symmetry.space_group_name_H-M   'P 1'
#
loop_
_entity.id
_entity.type
_entity.pdbx_description
1 polymer ?
#
loop_
_entity_poly.entity_id
_entity_poly.type
_entity_poly.pdbx_seq_one_letter_code
_entity_poly.pdbx_strand_id
1 'polypeptide(L)'
;LPGKTLACLLGTKPRSAEQLWRLNMAMHYGQGVVVGVARALMSYHGIRGPFADSMFTSLRLLVDQTLESWTGVGALPWTWPFGEQIIDLAHKAVYAMATGYFRALDSVNVFWR
;
A
#
# COMPACT_ATOMS: atom_id res chain seq x y z
N LEU A 1 10.00 -4.79 7.76
CA LEU A 1 9.78 -3.50 8.47
C LEU A 1 8.35 -3.35 9.03
N PRO A 2 7.26 -3.67 8.29
CA PRO A 2 5.89 -3.31 8.70
C PRO A 2 5.46 -3.82 10.08
N GLY A 3 5.80 -5.06 10.43
CA GLY A 3 5.47 -5.60 11.76
C GLY A 3 6.16 -4.87 12.92
N LYS A 4 7.39 -4.36 12.72
CA LYS A 4 8.09 -3.54 13.72
C LYS A 4 7.48 -2.14 13.81
N THR A 5 7.08 -1.57 12.67
CA THR A 5 6.35 -0.30 12.59
C THR A 5 5.05 -0.36 13.40
N LEU A 6 4.22 -1.38 13.15
CA LEU A 6 2.99 -1.56 13.92
C LEU A 6 3.25 -1.83 15.40
N ALA A 7 4.28 -2.62 15.72
CA ALA A 7 4.67 -2.84 17.11
C ALA A 7 4.98 -1.51 17.82
N CYS A 8 5.74 -0.63 17.16
CA CYS A 8 6.07 0.71 17.66
C CYS A 8 4.80 1.56 17.85
N LEU A 9 3.93 1.62 16.83
CA LEU A 9 2.67 2.38 16.88
C LEU A 9 1.75 1.93 18.03
N LEU A 10 1.73 0.63 18.32
CA LEU A 10 0.93 0.05 19.40
C LEU A 10 1.65 0.02 20.76
N GLY A 11 2.91 0.46 20.84
CA GLY A 11 3.73 0.39 22.05
C GLY A 11 4.01 -1.06 22.52
N THR A 12 4.00 -2.03 21.61
CA THR A 12 4.18 -3.46 21.90
C THR A 12 5.60 -3.92 21.60
N LYS A 13 6.05 -4.98 22.31
CA LYS A 13 7.35 -5.63 22.08
C LYS A 13 7.11 -7.10 21.69
N PRO A 14 7.09 -7.45 20.40
CA PRO A 14 6.93 -8.84 19.98
C PRO A 14 8.07 -9.70 20.54
N ARG A 15 7.72 -10.82 21.17
CA ARG A 15 8.64 -11.74 21.85
C ARG A 15 9.00 -12.97 21.01
N SER A 16 8.29 -13.18 19.90
CA SER A 16 8.53 -14.28 18.97
C SER A 16 8.43 -13.84 17.51
N ALA A 17 9.03 -14.64 16.63
CA ALA A 17 8.92 -14.45 15.18
C ALA A 17 7.46 -14.54 14.71
N GLU A 18 6.66 -15.44 15.31
CA GLU A 18 5.24 -15.57 14.98
C GLU A 18 4.46 -14.30 15.32
N GLN A 19 4.70 -13.70 16.50
CA GLN A 19 4.06 -12.44 16.88
C GLN A 19 4.43 -11.31 15.92
N LEU A 20 5.70 -11.23 15.53
CA LEU A 20 6.16 -10.24 14.57
C LEU A 20 5.53 -10.45 13.18
N TRP A 21 5.38 -11.71 12.75
CA TRP A 21 4.70 -12.06 11.51
C TRP A 21 3.21 -11.65 11.53
N ARG A 22 2.50 -11.92 12.64
CA ARG A 22 1.10 -11.49 12.82
C ARG A 22 0.97 -9.98 12.75
N LEU A 23 1.86 -9.23 13.42
CA LEU A 23 1.88 -7.77 13.34
C LEU A 23 2.19 -7.29 11.92
N ASN A 24 3.07 -7.98 11.20
CA ASN A 24 3.38 -7.66 9.81
C ASN A 24 2.14 -7.81 8.91
N MET A 25 1.40 -8.91 9.05
CA MET A 25 0.16 -9.14 8.32
C MET A 25 -0.93 -8.14 8.71
N ALA A 26 -1.11 -7.88 10.00
CA ALA A 26 -2.08 -6.90 10.49
C ALA A 26 -1.80 -5.50 9.93
N MET A 27 -0.53 -5.09 9.88
CA MET A 27 -0.12 -3.81 9.29
C MET A 27 -0.46 -3.77 7.80
N HIS A 28 -0.09 -4.80 7.04
CA HIS A 28 -0.36 -4.88 5.61
C HIS A 28 -1.85 -4.84 5.28
N TYR A 29 -2.66 -5.66 5.96
CA TYR A 29 -4.10 -5.67 5.73
C TYR A 29 -4.76 -4.37 6.19
N GLY A 30 -4.36 -3.85 7.36
CA GLY A 30 -4.89 -2.59 7.89
C GLY A 30 -4.64 -1.41 6.96
N GLN A 31 -3.39 -1.24 6.52
CA GLN A 31 -3.04 -0.21 5.54
C GLN A 31 -3.73 -0.45 4.18
N GLY A 32 -3.80 -1.70 3.73
CA GLY A 32 -4.50 -2.07 2.51
C GLY A 32 -5.97 -1.64 2.56
N VAL A 33 -6.70 -1.96 3.63
CA VAL A 33 -8.10 -1.57 3.81
C VAL A 33 -8.23 -0.04 3.84
N VAL A 34 -7.46 0.64 4.71
CA VAL A 34 -7.57 2.10 4.89
C VAL A 34 -7.26 2.85 3.60
N VAL A 35 -6.15 2.50 2.93
CA VAL A 35 -5.75 3.16 1.69
C VAL A 35 -6.65 2.72 0.52
N GLY A 36 -7.16 1.49 0.54
CA GLY A 36 -8.16 0.99 -0.42
C GLY A 36 -9.44 1.84 -0.46
N VAL A 37 -9.86 2.42 0.68
CA VAL A 37 -10.97 3.39 0.71
C VAL A 37 -10.65 4.61 -0.17
N ALA A 38 -9.42 5.12 -0.12
CA ALA A 38 -9.00 6.21 -1.01
C ALA A 38 -9.08 5.79 -2.49
N ARG A 39 -8.70 4.56 -2.85
CA ARG A 39 -8.89 4.05 -4.23
C ARG A 39 -10.35 4.00 -4.63
N ALA A 40 -11.21 3.57 -3.71
CA ALA A 40 -12.66 3.53 -3.94
C ALA A 40 -13.23 4.93 -4.17
N LEU A 41 -12.80 5.93 -3.39
CA LEU A 41 -13.20 7.33 -3.56
C LEU A 41 -12.67 7.91 -4.88
N MET A 42 -11.40 7.68 -5.23
CA MET A 42 -10.84 8.05 -6.54
C MET A 42 -11.71 7.50 -7.67
N SER A 43 -12.07 6.21 -7.58
CA SER A 43 -12.93 5.58 -8.56
C SER A 43 -14.34 6.16 -8.54
N TYR A 44 -14.94 6.44 -7.39
CA TYR A 44 -16.26 7.07 -7.30
C TYR A 44 -16.31 8.43 -8.02
N HIS A 45 -15.24 9.24 -7.89
CA HIS A 45 -15.09 10.53 -8.54
C HIS A 45 -14.55 10.48 -9.98
N GLY A 46 -14.44 9.29 -10.59
CA GLY A 46 -14.04 9.15 -11.99
C GLY A 46 -12.53 9.10 -12.25
N ILE A 47 -11.69 9.15 -11.21
CA ILE A 47 -10.24 9.01 -11.31
C ILE A 47 -9.91 7.50 -11.45
N ARG A 48 -9.82 7.05 -12.71
CA ARG A 48 -9.69 5.63 -13.09
C ARG A 48 -8.60 5.43 -14.16
N GLY A 49 -8.30 4.16 -14.44
CA GLY A 49 -7.32 3.76 -15.45
C GLY A 49 -5.86 3.82 -14.96
N PRO A 50 -4.88 3.56 -15.85
CA PRO A 50 -3.48 3.37 -15.49
C PRO A 50 -2.85 4.55 -14.73
N PHE A 51 -3.24 5.78 -15.07
CA PHE A 51 -2.77 6.98 -14.38
C PHE A 51 -3.24 7.02 -12.92
N ALA A 52 -4.51 6.67 -12.67
CA ALA A 52 -5.04 6.56 -11.32
C ALA A 52 -4.33 5.46 -10.52
N ASP A 53 -3.97 4.35 -11.17
CA ASP A 53 -3.22 3.27 -10.53
C ASP A 53 -1.80 3.73 -10.16
N SER A 54 -1.11 4.49 -11.02
CA SER A 54 0.19 5.10 -10.68
C SER A 54 0.08 6.05 -9.48
N MET A 55 -0.90 6.96 -9.49
CA MET A 55 -1.16 7.86 -8.35
C MET A 55 -1.39 7.07 -7.06
N PHE A 56 -2.17 6.00 -7.15
CA PHE A 56 -2.51 5.17 -6.00
C PHE A 56 -1.31 4.34 -5.49
N THR A 57 -0.46 3.84 -6.39
CA THR A 57 0.82 3.23 -6.03
C THR A 57 1.70 4.22 -5.27
N SER A 58 1.80 5.47 -5.74
CA SER A 58 2.53 6.53 -5.03
C SER A 58 1.95 6.81 -3.64
N LEU A 59 0.62 6.83 -3.50
CA LEU A 59 -0.03 6.99 -2.20
C LEU A 59 0.30 5.84 -1.25
N ARG A 60 0.30 4.59 -1.73
CA ARG A 60 0.69 3.41 -0.94
C ARG A 60 2.14 3.51 -0.46
N LEU A 61 3.06 3.91 -1.35
CA LEU A 61 4.47 4.14 -1.00
C LEU A 61 4.61 5.23 0.07
N LEU A 62 3.93 6.36 -0.12
CA LEU A 62 3.98 7.49 0.80
C LEU A 62 3.51 7.11 2.21
N VAL A 63 2.40 6.38 2.32
CA VAL A 63 1.86 5.95 3.62
C VAL A 63 2.85 5.04 4.34
N ASP A 64 3.43 4.05 3.65
CA ASP A 64 4.43 3.16 4.25
C ASP A 64 5.65 3.97 4.72
N GLN A 65 6.21 4.80 3.84
CA GLN A 65 7.39 5.60 4.17
C GLN A 65 7.17 6.60 5.29
N THR A 66 5.98 7.20 5.36
CA THR A 66 5.62 8.12 6.44
C THR A 66 5.62 7.38 7.78
N LEU A 67 4.96 6.21 7.86
CA LEU A 67 4.86 5.47 9.11
C LEU A 67 6.20 4.85 9.53
N GLU A 68 6.95 4.31 8.59
CA GLU A 68 8.26 3.72 8.86
C GLU A 68 9.30 4.78 9.27
N SER A 69 9.26 5.96 8.64
CA SER A 69 10.12 7.09 9.02
C SER A 69 9.72 7.67 10.37
N TRP A 70 8.41 7.86 10.61
CA TRP A 70 7.90 8.44 11.85
C TRP A 70 8.19 7.57 13.07
N THR A 71 8.15 6.24 12.91
CA THR A 71 8.51 5.29 13.97
C THR A 71 10.02 5.09 14.10
N GLY A 72 10.84 5.63 13.20
CA GLY A 72 12.28 5.42 13.16
C GLY A 72 12.70 3.98 12.86
N VAL A 73 11.76 3.14 12.41
CA VAL A 73 11.99 1.72 12.13
C VAL A 73 12.55 1.51 10.72
N GLY A 74 12.18 2.38 9.77
CA GLY A 74 12.59 2.29 8.37
C GLY A 74 13.82 3.12 8.03
N ALA A 75 14.40 2.81 6.88
CA ALA A 75 15.39 3.63 6.20
C ALA A 75 14.77 4.20 4.91
N LEU A 76 15.37 5.25 4.36
CA LEU A 76 14.87 5.88 3.13
C LEU A 76 14.95 4.90 1.95
N PRO A 77 13.96 4.86 1.04
CA PRO A 77 13.88 3.84 -0.02
C PRO A 77 15.14 3.74 -0.89
N TRP A 78 15.76 4.87 -1.19
CA TRP A 78 16.98 4.96 -2.01
C TRP A 78 18.24 4.45 -1.31
N THR A 79 18.15 4.07 -0.03
CA THR A 79 19.24 3.43 0.72
C THR A 79 19.13 1.90 0.73
N TRP A 80 18.01 1.35 0.26
CA TRP A 80 17.77 -0.10 0.26
C TRP A 80 18.46 -0.76 -0.94
N PRO A 81 18.77 -2.07 -0.86
CA PRO A 81 19.18 -2.84 -2.02
C PRO A 81 18.17 -2.70 -3.16
N PHE A 82 18.66 -2.59 -4.40
CA PHE A 82 17.81 -2.36 -5.58
C PHE A 82 16.68 -3.40 -5.73
N GLY A 83 16.96 -4.66 -5.41
CA GLY A 83 15.95 -5.73 -5.46
C GLY A 83 14.76 -5.48 -4.52
N GLU A 84 15.00 -4.94 -3.32
CA GLU A 84 13.94 -4.63 -2.36
C GLU A 84 13.05 -3.48 -2.87
N GLN A 85 13.66 -2.46 -3.49
CA GLN A 85 12.93 -1.35 -4.09
C GLN A 85 12.00 -1.82 -5.22
N ILE A 86 12.49 -2.72 -6.09
CA ILE A 86 11.67 -3.29 -7.17
C ILE A 86 10.51 -4.11 -6.61
N ILE A 87 10.77 -4.98 -5.64
CA ILE A 87 9.73 -5.83 -5.04
C ILE A 87 8.64 -4.96 -4.41
N ASP A 88 9.04 -3.90 -3.70
CA ASP A 88 8.10 -3.01 -3.04
C ASP A 88 7.21 -2.25 -4.03
N LEU A 89 7.83 -1.70 -5.09
CA LEU A 89 7.12 -1.02 -6.17
C LEU A 89 6.17 -1.97 -6.90
N ALA A 90 6.64 -3.16 -7.28
CA ALA A 90 5.84 -4.16 -8.00
C ALA A 90 4.65 -4.63 -7.17
N HIS A 91 4.84 -4.90 -5.88
CA HIS A 91 3.76 -5.31 -4.97
C HIS A 91 2.65 -4.25 -4.90
N LYS A 92 3.03 -2.96 -4.78
CA LYS A 92 2.08 -1.85 -4.70
C LYS A 92 1.41 -1.53 -6.04
N ALA A 93 2.11 -1.74 -7.16
CA ALA A 93 1.54 -1.65 -8.49
C ALA A 93 0.47 -2.72 -8.72
N VAL A 94 0.79 -3.99 -8.42
CA VAL A 94 -0.17 -5.11 -8.52
C VAL A 94 -1.39 -4.84 -7.64
N TYR A 95 -1.18 -4.36 -6.42
CA TYR A 95 -2.28 -4.00 -5.53
C TYR A 95 -3.17 -2.87 -6.10
N ALA A 96 -2.56 -1.83 -6.68
CA ALA A 96 -3.29 -0.73 -7.31
C ALA A 96 -4.14 -1.20 -8.49
N MET A 97 -3.55 -2.02 -9.37
CA MET A 97 -4.24 -2.61 -10.50
C MET A 97 -5.39 -3.51 -10.04
N ALA A 98 -5.15 -4.40 -9.07
CA ALA A 98 -6.17 -5.32 -8.57
C ALA A 98 -7.37 -4.59 -7.92
N THR A 99 -7.11 -3.52 -7.17
CA THR A 99 -8.16 -2.70 -6.54
C THR A 99 -8.84 -1.74 -7.51
N GLY A 100 -8.19 -1.40 -8.64
CA GLY A 100 -8.77 -0.62 -9.73
C GLY A 100 -9.55 -1.43 -10.77
N TYR A 101 -9.21 -2.70 -10.95
CA TYR A 101 -9.68 -3.57 -12.04
C TYR A 101 -11.21 -3.68 -12.13
N PHE A 102 -11.88 -3.81 -10.98
CA PHE A 102 -13.33 -4.05 -10.94
C PHE A 102 -14.18 -2.89 -11.48
N ARG A 103 -13.66 -1.66 -11.62
CA ARG A 103 -14.37 -0.55 -12.30
C ARG A 103 -13.74 -0.12 -13.63
N ALA A 104 -12.61 -0.69 -14.02
CA ALA A 104 -12.02 -0.45 -15.34
C ALA A 104 -12.87 -1.08 -16.47
N LEU A 105 -13.60 -2.16 -16.17
CA LEU A 105 -14.52 -2.81 -17.11
C LEU A 105 -15.79 -1.99 -17.37
N ASP A 106 -16.23 -1.14 -16.44
CA ASP A 106 -17.37 -0.23 -16.66
C ASP A 106 -17.04 0.87 -17.67
N SER A 107 -15.78 1.33 -17.74
CA SER A 107 -15.35 2.38 -18.68
C SER A 107 -15.34 1.93 -20.15
N VAL A 108 -15.34 0.62 -20.44
CA VAL A 108 -15.47 0.12 -21.82
C VAL A 108 -16.90 0.34 -22.36
N ASN A 109 -17.89 0.43 -21.46
CA ASN A 109 -19.30 0.63 -21.81
C ASN A 109 -19.74 2.10 -21.87
N VAL A 110 -18.89 3.05 -21.48
CA VAL A 110 -19.21 4.50 -21.54
C VAL A 110 -18.90 5.10 -22.91
N PHE A 111 -18.07 4.45 -23.73
CA PHE A 111 -17.75 4.93 -25.09
C PHE A 111 -18.86 4.65 -26.12
N TRP A 112 -19.89 3.87 -25.74
CA TRP A 112 -21.02 3.49 -26.62
C TRP A 112 -22.39 3.98 -26.10
N ARG A 113 -22.44 5.08 -25.34
CA ARG A 113 -23.69 5.77 -24.99
C ARG A 113 -23.62 7.25 -25.31
#